data_AF-B1N601-F1
#
_entry.id   AF-B1N601-F1
#
_cell.length_a   1.000
_cell.length_b   1.000
_cell.length_c   1.000
_cell.angle_alpha   90.00
_cell.angle_beta   90.00
_cell.angle_gamma   90.00
#
_symmetry.space_group_name_H-M   'P 1'
#
loop_
_entity.id
_entity.type
_entity.pdbx_description
1 polymer ?
#
loop_
_entity_poly.entity_id
_entity_poly.type
_entity_poly.pdbx_seq_one_letter_code
_entity_poly.pdbx_strand_id
1 'polypeptide(L)' 'MTKGTSCRGTRHNKTHILCKRCGKRSWHLQKQRCASCGYPDAKMRQYAW' A
#
# COMPACT_ATOMS: atom_id res chain seq x y z
N MET A 1 -10.48 -22.34 10.87
CA MET A 1 -9.95 -21.29 9.98
C MET A 1 -8.85 -21.87 9.09
N THR A 2 -9.21 -22.32 7.90
CA THR A 2 -8.28 -23.00 6.97
C THR A 2 -7.53 -21.96 6.14
N LYS A 3 -6.23 -22.14 5.93
CA LYS A 3 -5.39 -21.24 5.11
C LYS A 3 -5.58 -21.50 3.61
N GLY A 4 -5.14 -20.58 2.76
CA GLY A 4 -5.08 -20.79 1.31
C GLY A 4 -6.38 -20.43 0.60
N THR A 5 -6.96 -21.37 -0.15
CA THR A 5 -8.10 -21.13 -1.07
C THR A 5 -9.33 -20.58 -0.36
N SER A 6 -9.68 -21.15 0.79
CA SER A 6 -10.82 -20.72 1.62
C SER A 6 -10.72 -19.25 2.06
N CYS A 7 -9.52 -18.72 2.29
CA CYS A 7 -9.32 -17.32 2.70
C CYS A 7 -9.35 -16.32 1.54
N ARG A 8 -9.16 -16.74 0.28
CA ARG A 8 -9.05 -15.81 -0.84
C ARG A 8 -10.38 -15.13 -1.18
N GLY A 9 -11.50 -15.82 -1.01
CA GLY A 9 -12.84 -15.30 -1.29
C GLY A 9 -13.24 -14.11 -0.40
N THR A 10 -12.78 -14.07 0.84
CA THR A 10 -13.10 -12.98 1.78
C THR A 10 -12.19 -11.75 1.61
N ARG A 11 -11.16 -11.81 0.76
CA ARG A 11 -10.18 -10.73 0.57
C ARG A 11 -10.61 -9.75 -0.54
N HIS A 12 -11.74 -9.09 -0.35
CA HIS A 12 -12.27 -8.08 -1.30
C HIS A 12 -11.81 -6.65 -1.00
N ASN A 13 -11.51 -6.32 0.26
CA ASN A 13 -11.11 -4.97 0.66
C ASN A 13 -9.72 -4.59 0.15
N LYS A 14 -9.58 -3.35 -0.33
CA LYS A 14 -8.30 -2.82 -0.85
C LYS A 14 -7.57 -2.02 0.22
N THR A 15 -6.37 -2.47 0.57
CA THR A 15 -5.48 -1.73 1.48
C THR A 15 -4.67 -0.65 0.78
N HIS A 16 -4.32 -0.88 -0.50
CA HIS A 16 -3.50 0.03 -1.31
C HIS A 16 -4.24 0.56 -2.54
N ILE A 17 -4.10 1.86 -2.80
CA ILE A 17 -4.56 2.55 -4.03
C ILE A 17 -3.39 3.32 -4.68
N LEU A 18 -3.68 4.00 -5.78
CA LEU A 18 -2.74 4.88 -6.48
C LEU A 18 -2.32 6.05 -5.58
N CYS A 19 -1.03 6.31 -5.50
CA CYS A 19 -0.49 7.45 -4.79
C CYS A 19 -0.54 8.70 -5.67
N LYS A 20 -1.07 9.80 -5.12
CA LYS A 20 -1.16 11.11 -5.80
C LYS A 20 0.21 11.67 -6.23
N ARG A 21 1.29 11.36 -5.51
CA ARG A 21 2.63 11.87 -5.82
C ARG A 21 3.38 11.02 -6.85
N CYS A 22 3.39 9.70 -6.69
CA CYS A 22 4.26 8.81 -7.49
C CYS A 22 3.50 7.93 -8.50
N GLY A 23 2.17 8.00 -8.57
CA GLY A 23 1.33 7.22 -9.50
C GLY A 23 1.28 5.71 -9.25
N LYS A 24 2.17 5.15 -8.43
CA LYS A 24 2.20 3.72 -8.09
C LYS A 24 1.07 3.33 -7.14
N ARG A 25 0.54 2.09 -7.25
CA ARG A 25 -0.46 1.50 -6.34
C ARG A 25 0.17 1.11 -5.00
N SER A 26 0.61 2.12 -4.26
CA SER A 26 1.37 1.97 -3.02
C SER A 26 0.92 2.93 -1.91
N TRP A 27 -0.17 3.67 -2.13
CA TRP A 27 -0.79 4.48 -1.08
C TRP A 27 -1.64 3.59 -0.17
N HIS A 28 -1.28 3.50 1.11
CA HIS A 28 -2.05 2.74 2.10
C HIS A 28 -3.20 3.61 2.64
N LEU A 29 -4.45 3.15 2.52
CA LEU A 29 -5.62 3.95 2.94
C LEU A 29 -5.65 4.20 4.45
N GLN A 30 -5.64 3.12 5.23
CA GLN A 30 -5.77 3.21 6.68
C GLN A 30 -4.63 3.99 7.34
N LYS A 31 -3.40 3.82 6.86
CA LYS A 31 -2.20 4.48 7.41
C LYS A 31 -1.89 5.81 6.74
N GLN A 32 -2.65 6.18 5.70
CA GLN A 32 -2.47 7.40 4.92
C GLN A 32 -1.01 7.67 4.53
N ARG A 33 -0.31 6.64 4.03
CA ARG A 33 1.13 6.73 3.72
C ARG A 33 1.50 5.91 2.50
N CYS A 34 2.39 6.44 1.67
CA CYS A 34 2.90 5.73 0.50
C CYS A 34 4.12 4.87 0.86
N ALA A 35 4.04 3.58 0.57
CA ALA A 35 5.15 2.65 0.77
C ALA A 35 6.34 2.90 -0.19
N SER A 36 6.07 3.41 -1.39
CA SER A 36 7.10 3.67 -2.40
C SER A 36 7.81 5.01 -2.17
N CYS A 37 7.07 6.13 -2.19
CA CYS A 37 7.69 7.46 -2.17
C CYS A 37 7.65 8.16 -0.81
N GLY A 38 6.98 7.60 0.21
CA GLY A 38 6.91 8.20 1.55
C GLY A 38 5.89 9.34 1.71
N TYR A 39 5.15 9.73 0.65
CA TYR A 39 4.04 10.69 0.75
C TYR A 39 3.16 10.34 1.96
N PRO A 40 2.77 11.28 2.86
CA PRO A 40 2.81 12.74 2.75
C PRO A 40 4.15 13.43 3.07
N ASP A 41 5.21 12.72 3.46
CA ASP A 41 6.47 13.34 3.88
C ASP A 41 7.05 14.29 2.82
N ALA A 42 7.77 15.33 3.23
CA ALA A 42 8.42 16.26 2.30
C ALA A 42 9.52 15.56 1.47
N LYS A 43 10.33 14.71 2.10
CA LYS A 43 11.41 13.98 1.45
C LYS A 43 10.89 12.73 0.75
N MET A 44 11.47 12.41 -0.40
CA MET A 44 11.17 11.15 -1.09
C MET A 44 11.85 10.00 -0.36
N ARG A 45 11.08 8.96 -0.04
CA ARG A 45 11.60 7.72 0.57
C ARG A 45 12.53 7.01 -0.42
N GLN A 46 13.80 6.88 -0.04
CA GLN A 46 14.83 6.14 -0.76
C GLN A 46 15.64 5.32 0.27
N TYR A 47 16.16 4.18 -0.16
CA TYR A 47 17.04 3.33 0.64
C TYR A 47 18.25 2.94 -0.19
N ALA A 48 19.37 2.65 0.48
CA ALA A 48 20.62 2.22 -0.14
C ALA A 48 20.95 0.74 0.15
N TRP A 49 19.91 -0.05 0.43
CA TRP A 49 19.99 -1.50 0.55
C TRP A 49 19.42 -2.17 -0.70
#